data_AF-A0A0G0RNR4-F1
#
_entry.id   AF-A0A0G0RNR4-F1
#
_cell.length_a   1.000
_cell.length_b   1.000
_cell.length_c   1.000
_cell.angle_alpha   90.00
_cell.angle_beta   90.00
_cell.angle_gamma   90.00
#
_symmetry.space_group_name_H-M   'P 1'
#
loop_
_entity.id
_entity.type
_entity.pdbx_description
1 polymer ?
#
loop_
_entity_poly.entity_id
_entity_poly.type
_entity_poly.pdbx_seq_one_letter_code
_entity_poly.pdbx_strand_id
1 'polypeptide(L)' 'MRGVLFLTLAKAKIPILEFTPLEIKQGVTSYGRANKVQVEKMVRIILNIVTPIRPDDAADALAIAICGANNYTPLIK' A
#
# COMPACT_ATOMS: atom_id res chain seq x y z
N MET A 1 10.90 15.83 -1.55
CA MET A 1 11.37 15.05 -0.38
C MET A 1 11.63 13.56 -0.65
N ARG A 2 11.05 12.93 -1.69
CA ARG A 2 11.29 11.50 -2.04
C ARG A 2 12.76 11.11 -2.26
N GLY A 3 13.57 11.95 -2.91
CA GLY A 3 14.98 11.62 -3.23
C GLY A 3 15.88 11.42 -2.00
N VAL A 4 15.65 12.16 -0.90
CA VAL A 4 16.41 12.00 0.35
C VAL A 4 16.05 10.69 1.04
N LEU A 5 14.77 10.28 0.97
CA LEU A 5 14.32 8.99 1.46
C LEU A 5 14.98 7.84 0.71
N PHE A 6 15.04 7.91 -0.63
CA PHE A 6 15.65 6.86 -1.44
C PHE A 6 17.15 6.75 -1.25
N LEU A 7 17.84 7.89 -1.13
CA LEU A 7 19.27 7.88 -0.81
C LEU A 7 19.54 7.19 0.53
N THR A 8 18.68 7.44 1.53
CA THR A 8 18.82 6.87 2.88
C THR A 8 18.53 5.36 2.88
N LEU A 9 17.44 4.95 2.21
CA LEU A 9 17.07 3.54 2.07
C LEU A 9 18.09 2.75 1.24
N ALA A 10 18.61 3.33 0.16
CA ALA A 10 19.68 2.74 -0.64
C ALA A 10 20.98 2.57 0.16
N LYS A 11 21.36 3.58 0.97
CA LYS A 11 22.49 3.48 1.90
C LYS A 11 22.29 2.38 2.95
N ALA A 12 21.06 2.18 3.40
CA ALA A 12 20.69 1.13 4.35
C ALA A 12 20.50 -0.27 3.71
N LYS A 13 20.67 -0.40 2.38
CA LYS A 13 20.41 -1.64 1.61
C LYS A 13 19.00 -2.22 1.82
N ILE A 14 18.02 -1.36 2.08
CA ILE A 14 16.62 -1.77 2.22
C ILE A 14 15.98 -1.74 0.83
N PRO A 15 15.37 -2.84 0.36
CA PRO A 15 14.68 -2.86 -0.92
C PRO A 15 13.52 -1.87 -0.90
N ILE A 16 13.42 -1.06 -1.96
CA ILE A 16 12.38 -0.04 -2.11
C ILE A 16 11.35 -0.58 -3.09
N LEU A 17 10.09 -0.61 -2.65
CA LEU A 17 8.95 -0.91 -3.49
C LEU A 17 8.16 0.38 -3.71
N GLU A 18 7.95 0.75 -4.97
CA GLU A 18 7.11 1.87 -5.35
C GLU A 18 5.80 1.35 -5.93
N PHE A 19 4.69 1.94 -5.49
CA PHE A 19 3.37 1.69 -6.04
C PHE A 19 2.71 3.00 -6.41
N THR A 20 2.12 3.05 -7.59
CA THR A 20 1.23 4.12 -8.00
C THR A 20 -0.10 3.99 -7.25
N PRO A 21 -0.86 5.09 -7.07
CA PRO A 21 -2.19 5.03 -6.46
C PRO A 21 -3.14 4.07 -7.17
N LEU A 22 -2.95 3.87 -8.48
CA LEU A 22 -3.74 2.92 -9.27
C LEU A 22 -3.40 1.47 -8.92
N GLU A 23 -2.11 1.14 -8.81
CA GLU A 23 -1.63 -0.19 -8.41
C GLU A 23 -2.08 -0.56 -7.01
N ILE A 24 -2.06 0.38 -6.06
CA ILE A 24 -2.57 0.14 -4.70
C ILE A 24 -4.06 -0.21 -4.73
N LYS A 25 -4.86 0.58 -5.47
CA LYS A 25 -6.30 0.31 -5.62
C LYS A 25 -6.55 -1.03 -6.30
N GLN A 26 -5.84 -1.34 -7.38
CA GLN A 26 -5.95 -2.64 -8.05
C GLN A 26 -5.51 -3.80 -7.15
N GLY A 27 -4.41 -3.63 -6.41
CA GLY A 27 -3.84 -4.67 -5.55
C GLY A 27 -4.69 -5.00 -4.32
N VAL A 28 -5.51 -4.05 -3.86
CA VAL A 28 -6.40 -4.25 -2.70
C VAL A 28 -7.82 -4.59 -3.12
N THR A 29 -8.41 -3.86 -4.08
CA THR A 29 -9.84 -4.01 -4.43
C THR A 29 -10.06 -4.73 -5.77
N SER A 30 -9.01 -5.17 -6.45
CA SER A 30 -9.06 -5.72 -7.83
C SER A 30 -9.71 -4.79 -8.85
N TYR A 31 -9.83 -3.49 -8.51
CA TYR A 31 -10.51 -2.49 -9.32
C TYR A 31 -9.79 -1.14 -9.22
N GLY A 32 -9.09 -0.74 -10.28
CA GLY A 32 -8.21 0.43 -10.24
C GLY A 32 -8.91 1.77 -10.01
N ARG A 33 -10.21 1.87 -10.29
CA ARG A 33 -11.00 3.09 -10.05
C ARG A 33 -11.75 3.07 -8.71
N ALA A 34 -11.36 2.21 -7.77
CA ALA A 34 -11.99 2.16 -6.47
C ALA A 34 -11.86 3.49 -5.71
N ASN A 35 -12.94 3.85 -5.02
CA ASN A 35 -12.99 5.01 -4.12
C ASN A 35 -12.30 4.69 -2.79
N LYS A 36 -11.86 5.72 -2.05
CA LYS A 36 -11.18 5.54 -0.75
C LYS A 36 -12.00 4.68 0.23
N VAL A 37 -13.33 4.86 0.25
CA VAL A 37 -14.25 4.04 1.07
C VAL A 37 -14.24 2.57 0.67
N GLN A 38 -14.10 2.26 -0.63
CA GLN A 38 -14.03 0.87 -1.10
C GLN A 38 -12.70 0.22 -0.74
N VAL A 39 -11.60 0.98 -0.82
CA VAL A 39 -10.28 0.53 -0.36
C VAL A 39 -10.32 0.24 1.13
N GLU A 40 -10.81 1.16 1.96
CA GLU A 40 -10.95 0.99 3.41
C GLU A 40 -11.79 -0.23 3.78
N LYS A 41 -12.94 -0.41 3.13
CA LYS A 41 -13.79 -1.58 3.34
C LYS A 41 -13.07 -2.88 3.00
N MET A 42 -12.29 -2.89 1.92
CA MET A 42 -11.57 -4.08 1.49
C MET A 42 -10.38 -4.40 2.39
N VAL A 43 -9.64 -3.38 2.85
CA VAL A 43 -8.60 -3.53 3.88
C VAL A 43 -9.19 -4.15 5.14
N ARG A 44 -10.36 -3.68 5.58
CA ARG A 44 -11.07 -4.25 6.73
C ARG A 44 -11.46 -5.71 6.53
N ILE A 45 -11.95 -6.08 5.35
CA ILE A 45 -12.28 -7.48 5.01
C ILE A 45 -11.02 -8.35 5.05
N ILE A 46 -9.91 -7.88 4.45
CA ILE A 46 -8.65 -8.62 4.40
C ILE A 46 -8.05 -8.82 5.80
N LEU A 47 -8.12 -7.80 6.66
CA LEU A 47 -7.56 -7.84 8.02
C LEU A 47 -8.56 -8.28 9.10
N ASN A 48 -9.78 -8.67 8.70
CA ASN A 48 -10.87 -9.03 9.60
C ASN A 48 -11.18 -7.98 10.69
N ILE A 49 -11.11 -6.69 10.32
CA ILE A 49 -11.37 -5.56 11.21
C ILE A 49 -12.84 -5.14 11.08
N VAL A 50 -13.59 -5.22 12.18
CA VAL A 50 -15.02 -4.90 12.19
C VAL A 50 -15.25 -3.39 12.23
N THR A 51 -14.39 -2.65 12.93
CA THR A 51 -14.51 -1.20 13.13
C THR A 51 -13.95 -0.42 11.94
N PRO A 52 -14.52 0.76 11.62
CA PRO A 52 -13.94 1.63 10.60
C PRO A 52 -12.50 2.03 10.98
N ILE A 53 -11.58 1.96 10.02
CA ILE A 53 -10.19 2.32 10.24
C ILE A 53 -10.10 3.84 10.24
N ARG A 54 -9.67 4.41 11.37
CA ARG A 54 -9.42 5.85 11.51
C ARG A 54 -8.05 6.08 12.14
N PRO A 55 -7.32 7.13 11.72
CA PRO A 55 -7.64 8.09 10.65
C PRO A 55 -7.54 7.47 9.24
N ASP A 56 -8.06 8.17 8.22
CA ASP A 56 -8.03 7.70 6.82
C ASP A 56 -6.61 7.37 6.33
N ASP A 57 -5.61 8.08 6.85
CA ASP A 57 -4.18 7.83 6.56
C ASP A 57 -3.73 6.43 7.01
N ALA A 58 -4.31 5.89 8.08
CA ALA A 58 -4.01 4.54 8.55
C ALA A 58 -4.57 3.48 7.57
N ALA A 59 -5.74 3.73 6.98
CA ALA A 59 -6.30 2.84 5.97
C ALA A 59 -5.45 2.86 4.69
N ASP A 60 -4.97 4.02 4.26
CA ASP A 60 -4.07 4.17 3.11
C ASP A 60 -2.72 3.46 3.35
N ALA A 61 -2.15 3.57 4.56
CA ALA A 61 -0.92 2.86 4.94
C ALA A 61 -1.09 1.33 4.94
N LEU A 62 -2.20 0.82 5.48
CA LEU A 62 -2.52 -0.61 5.46
C LEU A 62 -2.76 -1.12 4.04
N ALA A 63 -3.41 -0.32 3.19
CA ALA A 63 -3.60 -0.64 1.78
C ALA A 63 -2.26 -0.79 1.04
N ILE A 64 -1.31 0.11 1.29
CA ILE A 64 0.05 0.04 0.74
C ILE A 64 0.77 -1.23 1.23
N ALA A 65 0.66 -1.56 2.51
CA ALA A 65 1.28 -2.74 3.08
C ALA A 65 0.70 -4.04 2.47
N ILE A 66 -0.62 -4.12 2.32
CA ILE A 66 -1.29 -5.27 1.67
C ILE A 66 -0.89 -5.37 0.20
N CYS A 67 -0.87 -4.24 -0.53
CA CYS A 67 -0.42 -4.21 -1.91
C CYS A 67 1.05 -4.68 -2.02
N GLY A 68 1.92 -4.21 -1.12
CA GLY A 68 3.31 -4.65 -1.06
C GLY A 68 3.47 -6.14 -0.76
N ALA A 69 2.69 -6.67 0.19
CA ALA A 69 2.69 -8.10 0.52
C ALA A 69 2.16 -8.98 -0.62
N ASN A 70 1.09 -8.54 -1.30
CA ASN A 70 0.51 -9.26 -2.44
C ASN A 70 1.41 -9.20 -3.68
N ASN A 71 2.13 -8.08 -3.87
CA ASN A 71 2.97 -7.83 -5.03
C ASN A 71 4.47 -8.06 -4.72
N TYR A 72 4.78 -8.85 -3.68
CA TYR A 72 6.14 -9.13 -3.22
C TYR A 72 6.89 -10.05 -4.19
N THR A 73 7.12 -9.56 -5.41
CA THR A 73 8.26 -9.99 -6.23
C THR A 73 9.33 -8.93 -5.99
N PRO A 74 10.43 -9.25 -5.29
CA PRO A 74 11.50 -8.30 -5.09
C PRO A 74 12.01 -7.90 -6.48
N LEU A 75 11.83 -6.63 -6.85
CA LEU A 75 12.46 -6.05 -8.02
C LEU A 75 13.96 -5.93 -7.73
N ILE A 76 14.65 -7.07 -7.88
CA ILE A 76 16.06 -7.09 -8.23
C ILE A 76 16.09 -6.82 -9.74
N LYS A 77 16.21 -5.55 -10.12
CA LYS A 77 16.74 -5.15 -11.42
C LYS A 77 18.00 -4.34 -11.18
#